data_AF-A0A7J2JQV0-F1
#
_entry.id   AF-A0A7J2JQV0-F1
#
_cell.length_a   1.000
_cell.length_b   1.000
_cell.length_c   1.000
_cell.angle_alpha   90.00
_cell.angle_beta   90.00
_cell.angle_gamma   90.00
#
_symmetry.space_group_name_H-M   'P 1'
#
loop_
_entity.id
_entity.type
_entity.pdbx_description
1 polymer ?
#
loop_
_entity_poly.entity_id
_entity_poly.type
_entity_poly.pdbx_seq_one_letter_code
_entity_poly.pdbx_strand_id
1 'polypeptide(L)'
;HSTRLLSLALLGAEGRRRLVPTRWAITAVDSTVGLELKRRVLRLPEYSGRVRLHRSSFSDNRYWVLILPGPYRLEVVEVWLPGSIWTGDRTRVVTNYEGTLDRGFPVMDGGHYAMRLPILEHLALKLRRQASVLAIREIGPGYFAPVGSWQIRESIRAALRSRPEEFDEPEGALSRLASEVRFDLRGLLAKSRVLRELRGQTRLTDLLE
;
A
#
# COMPACT_ATOMS: atom_id res chain seq x y z
N HIS A 1 -3.31 17.05 -17.89
CA HIS A 1 -4.57 17.76 -18.19
C HIS A 1 -5.84 16.91 -18.11
N SER A 2 -5.79 15.64 -17.67
CA SER A 2 -6.96 14.74 -17.66
C SER A 2 -7.82 14.77 -16.37
N THR A 3 -7.32 15.33 -15.27
CA THR A 3 -8.00 15.30 -13.95
C THR A 3 -9.18 16.27 -13.84
N ARG A 4 -9.15 17.39 -14.58
CA ARG A 4 -10.26 18.37 -14.59
C ARG A 4 -11.49 17.87 -15.35
N LEU A 5 -11.31 17.02 -16.37
CA LEU A 5 -12.42 16.46 -17.16
C LEU A 5 -13.27 15.46 -16.37
N LEU A 6 -12.67 14.69 -15.45
CA LEU A 6 -13.41 13.79 -14.55
C LEU A 6 -14.04 14.49 -13.34
N SER A 7 -13.64 15.73 -13.06
CA SER A 7 -14.25 16.57 -12.02
C SER A 7 -15.60 17.13 -12.48
N LEU A 8 -15.87 17.08 -13.79
CA LEU A 8 -17.15 17.45 -14.39
C LEU A 8 -17.86 16.18 -14.87
N ALA A 9 -18.98 15.89 -14.20
CA ALA A 9 -19.86 14.76 -14.43
C ALA A 9 -20.42 14.70 -15.87
N LEU A 10 -19.65 14.20 -16.84
CA LEU A 10 -20.09 14.08 -18.24
C LEU A 10 -20.25 12.64 -18.75
N LEU A 11 -20.00 11.61 -17.95
CA LEU A 11 -20.19 10.20 -18.35
C LEU A 11 -21.34 9.48 -17.64
N GLY A 12 -22.22 10.21 -16.94
CA GLY A 12 -23.37 9.64 -16.24
C GLY A 12 -24.69 9.94 -16.94
N ALA A 13 -25.48 8.89 -17.20
CA ALA A 13 -26.85 8.98 -17.69
C ALA A 13 -27.68 10.01 -16.90
N GLU A 14 -28.46 10.78 -17.63
CA GLU A 14 -29.28 11.89 -17.15
C GLU A 14 -30.14 11.45 -15.95
N GLY A 15 -30.00 12.12 -14.81
CA GLY A 15 -30.76 11.84 -13.58
C GLY A 15 -29.98 11.27 -12.38
N ARG A 16 -28.70 10.89 -12.50
CA ARG A 16 -27.88 10.37 -11.37
C ARG A 16 -26.60 11.16 -11.06
N ARG A 17 -26.56 12.45 -11.40
CA ARG A 17 -25.39 13.31 -11.14
C ARG A 17 -25.33 13.70 -9.66
N ARG A 18 -24.44 13.06 -8.87
CA ARG A 18 -24.02 13.54 -7.55
C ARG A 18 -22.69 14.29 -7.68
N LEU A 19 -22.59 15.48 -7.10
CA LEU A 19 -21.32 16.20 -6.97
C LEU A 19 -20.41 15.40 -6.04
N VAL A 20 -19.41 14.75 -6.64
CA VAL A 20 -18.38 14.00 -5.92
C VAL A 20 -17.21 14.97 -5.70
N PRO A 21 -16.84 15.30 -4.45
CA PRO A 21 -15.68 16.16 -4.20
C PRO A 21 -14.45 15.66 -4.97
N THR A 22 -13.60 16.54 -5.48
CA THR A 22 -12.44 16.18 -6.32
C THR A 22 -11.54 15.10 -5.72
N ARG A 23 -11.39 15.06 -4.39
CA ARG A 23 -10.68 13.98 -3.68
C ARG A 23 -11.32 12.61 -3.92
N TRP A 24 -12.64 12.52 -3.94
CA TRP A 24 -13.39 11.30 -4.19
C TRP A 24 -13.40 10.94 -5.68
N ALA A 25 -13.37 11.93 -6.58
CA ALA A 25 -13.21 11.67 -8.02
C ALA A 25 -11.84 11.03 -8.33
N ILE A 26 -10.79 11.51 -7.66
CA ILE A 26 -9.45 10.93 -7.74
C ILE A 26 -9.45 9.50 -7.18
N THR A 27 -10.04 9.28 -6.00
CA THR A 27 -10.16 7.94 -5.42
C THR A 27 -11.00 7.00 -6.30
N ALA A 28 -12.03 7.50 -6.99
CA ALA A 28 -12.84 6.71 -7.91
C ALA A 28 -12.05 6.24 -9.14
N VAL A 29 -11.21 7.10 -9.72
CA VAL A 29 -10.29 6.73 -10.81
C VAL A 29 -9.27 5.68 -10.33
N ASP A 30 -8.64 5.93 -9.18
CA ASP A 30 -7.71 4.97 -8.57
C ASP A 30 -8.38 3.63 -8.28
N SER A 31 -9.65 3.64 -7.90
CA SER A 31 -10.44 2.43 -7.64
C SER A 31 -10.69 1.64 -8.92
N THR A 32 -11.12 2.30 -10.00
CA THR A 32 -11.37 1.63 -11.29
C THR A 32 -10.08 1.09 -11.91
N VAL A 33 -9.04 1.92 -11.99
CA VAL A 33 -7.73 1.50 -12.54
C VAL A 33 -7.12 0.41 -11.67
N GLY A 34 -7.16 0.58 -10.35
CA GLY A 34 -6.64 -0.40 -9.41
C GLY A 34 -7.42 -1.71 -9.42
N LEU A 35 -8.73 -1.70 -9.69
CA LEU A 35 -9.49 -2.94 -9.84
C LEU A 35 -9.03 -3.74 -11.07
N GLU A 36 -8.80 -3.06 -12.20
CA GLU A 36 -8.32 -3.72 -13.41
C GLU A 36 -6.89 -4.25 -13.25
N LEU A 37 -6.00 -3.45 -12.65
CA LEU A 37 -4.65 -3.92 -12.32
C LEU A 37 -4.69 -5.12 -11.38
N LYS A 38 -5.54 -5.11 -10.34
CA LYS A 38 -5.69 -6.25 -9.45
C LYS A 38 -6.14 -7.50 -10.21
N ARG A 39 -7.16 -7.42 -11.07
CA ARG A 39 -7.59 -8.55 -11.90
C ARG A 39 -6.45 -9.12 -12.74
N ARG A 40 -5.60 -8.25 -13.29
CA ARG A 40 -4.40 -8.66 -14.00
C ARG A 40 -3.40 -9.35 -13.09
N VAL A 41 -3.11 -8.79 -11.90
CA VAL A 41 -2.22 -9.40 -10.91
C VAL A 41 -2.68 -10.81 -10.57
N LEU A 42 -3.97 -11.00 -10.26
CA LEU A 42 -4.56 -12.29 -9.87
C LEU A 42 -4.44 -13.40 -10.92
N ARG A 43 -4.07 -13.09 -12.17
CA ARG A 43 -3.85 -14.07 -13.25
C ARG A 43 -2.36 -14.41 -13.46
N LEU A 44 -1.46 -13.76 -12.73
CA LEU A 44 -0.02 -13.99 -12.83
C LEU A 44 0.40 -15.14 -11.91
N PRO A 45 1.52 -15.81 -12.19
CA PRO A 45 2.06 -16.78 -11.24
C PRO A 45 2.47 -16.09 -9.93
N GLU A 46 2.47 -16.84 -8.83
CA GLU A 46 2.93 -16.36 -7.52
C GLU A 46 4.43 -16.05 -7.54
N TYR A 47 4.81 -15.04 -6.76
CA TYR A 47 6.18 -14.69 -6.50
C TYR A 47 6.77 -15.70 -5.51
N SER A 48 7.90 -16.29 -5.87
CA SER A 48 8.63 -17.28 -5.07
C SER A 48 10.10 -16.88 -4.84
N GLY A 49 10.45 -15.62 -5.11
CA GLY A 49 11.81 -15.11 -4.94
C GLY A 49 12.10 -14.67 -3.51
N ARG A 50 13.28 -14.07 -3.30
CA ARG A 50 13.68 -13.48 -2.02
C ARG A 50 12.72 -12.40 -1.52
N VAL A 51 12.66 -12.20 -0.21
CA VAL A 51 11.93 -11.08 0.38
C VAL A 51 12.61 -9.77 -0.04
N ARG A 52 11.84 -8.77 -0.48
CA ARG A 52 12.36 -7.50 -0.98
C ARG A 52 11.84 -6.33 -0.17
N LEU A 53 12.76 -5.53 0.38
CA LEU A 53 12.45 -4.29 1.08
C LEU A 53 12.83 -3.09 0.20
N HIS A 54 11.81 -2.34 -0.20
CA HIS A 54 11.93 -1.09 -0.95
C HIS A 54 11.70 0.12 -0.04
N ARG A 55 12.33 1.25 -0.36
CA ARG A 55 12.31 2.45 0.49
C ARG A 55 12.26 3.74 -0.31
N SER A 56 11.58 4.74 0.22
CA SER A 56 11.71 6.13 -0.22
C SER A 56 11.34 7.09 0.91
N SER A 57 11.61 8.37 0.71
CA SER A 57 11.16 9.43 1.61
C SER A 57 10.86 10.71 0.83
N PHE A 58 9.90 11.48 1.33
CA PHE A 58 9.53 12.77 0.76
C PHE A 58 8.83 13.63 1.81
N SER A 59 9.28 14.87 2.02
CA SER A 59 8.62 15.85 2.91
C SER A 59 8.28 15.27 4.31
N ASP A 60 9.29 14.71 5.00
CA ASP A 60 9.17 14.01 6.30
C ASP A 60 8.16 12.84 6.34
N ASN A 61 7.78 12.33 5.17
CA ASN A 61 7.13 11.03 5.03
C ASN A 61 8.19 10.00 4.66
N ARG A 62 8.12 8.83 5.26
CA ARG A 62 8.99 7.70 4.97
C ARG A 62 8.15 6.51 4.56
N TYR A 63 8.58 5.82 3.52
CA TYR A 63 7.82 4.76 2.87
C TYR A 63 8.65 3.50 2.82
N TRP A 64 8.03 2.38 3.19
CA TRP A 64 8.58 1.05 3.03
C TRP A 64 7.59 0.18 2.29
N VAL A 65 8.07 -0.61 1.33
CA VAL A 65 7.27 -1.63 0.66
C VAL A 65 8.01 -2.95 0.75
N LEU A 66 7.43 -3.87 1.51
CA LEU A 66 7.93 -5.23 1.70
C LEU A 66 7.17 -6.18 0.78
N ILE A 67 7.87 -6.78 -0.17
CA ILE A 67 7.33 -7.80 -1.08
C ILE A 67 7.76 -9.17 -0.58
N LEU A 68 6.78 -10.03 -0.33
CA LEU A 68 6.92 -11.38 0.24
C LEU A 68 6.41 -12.41 -0.78
N PRO A 69 6.96 -13.64 -0.75
CA PRO A 69 6.42 -14.76 -1.51
C PRO A 69 4.94 -15.04 -1.25
N GLY A 70 4.27 -15.63 -2.25
CA GLY A 70 2.91 -16.16 -2.14
C GLY A 70 1.85 -15.40 -2.94
N PRO A 71 0.56 -15.66 -2.69
CA PRO A 71 -0.55 -15.08 -3.45
C PRO A 71 -0.71 -13.59 -3.17
N TYR A 72 -1.55 -12.94 -3.98
CA TYR A 72 -1.85 -11.53 -3.82
C TYR A 72 -2.51 -11.23 -2.48
N ARG A 73 -1.81 -10.46 -1.65
CA ARG A 73 -2.32 -9.84 -0.44
C ARG A 73 -1.70 -8.46 -0.36
N LEU A 74 -2.48 -7.46 0.02
CA LEU A 74 -1.98 -6.10 0.19
C LEU A 74 -2.47 -5.54 1.51
N GLU A 75 -1.53 -5.31 2.42
CA GLU A 75 -1.73 -4.54 3.64
C GLU A 75 -1.03 -3.21 3.51
N VAL A 76 -1.76 -2.14 3.79
CA VAL A 76 -1.25 -0.77 3.77
C VAL A 76 -1.47 -0.16 5.14
N VAL A 77 -0.43 0.45 5.69
CA VAL A 77 -0.46 1.07 7.01
C VAL A 77 0.03 2.51 6.95
N GLU A 78 -0.75 3.43 7.50
CA GLU A 78 -0.31 4.79 7.79
C GLU A 78 -0.08 4.95 9.29
N VAL A 79 1.13 5.40 9.65
CA VAL A 79 1.53 5.70 11.01
C VAL A 79 1.79 7.20 11.11
N TRP A 80 0.92 7.90 11.82
CA TRP A 80 1.05 9.32 12.08
C TRP A 80 1.74 9.51 13.44
N LEU A 81 2.96 10.04 13.41
CA LEU A 81 3.77 10.27 14.61
C LEU A 81 3.22 11.47 15.42
N PRO A 82 3.41 11.48 16.75
CA PRO A 82 2.96 12.60 17.60
C PRO A 82 3.66 13.91 17.23
N GLY A 83 3.02 15.03 17.58
CA GLY A 83 3.58 16.37 17.38
C GLY A 83 3.37 16.95 15.98
N SER A 84 2.67 16.26 15.08
CA SER A 84 2.20 16.85 13.83
C SER A 84 0.96 17.72 14.06
N ILE A 85 0.69 18.70 13.20
CA ILE A 85 -0.57 19.47 13.23
C ILE A 85 -1.83 18.60 13.02
N TRP A 86 -1.66 17.34 12.60
CA TRP A 86 -2.72 16.39 12.26
C TRP A 86 -2.96 15.36 13.37
N THR A 87 -2.14 15.35 14.43
CA THR A 87 -2.17 14.40 15.54
C THR A 87 -1.93 15.09 16.87
N GLY A 88 -2.64 14.69 17.93
CA GLY A 88 -2.25 15.10 19.29
C GLY A 88 -0.95 14.42 19.75
N ASP A 89 -0.80 14.25 21.05
CA ASP A 89 0.42 13.70 21.68
C ASP A 89 0.60 12.18 21.51
N ARG A 90 -0.21 11.53 20.66
CA ARG A 90 -0.21 10.07 20.49
C ARG A 90 -0.04 9.67 19.04
N THR A 91 0.73 8.60 18.82
CA THR A 91 0.82 7.94 17.52
C THR A 91 -0.54 7.39 17.10
N ARG A 92 -0.96 7.70 15.87
CA ARG A 92 -2.19 7.15 15.27
C ARG A 92 -1.84 6.20 14.15
N VAL A 93 -2.38 4.99 14.21
CA VAL A 93 -2.19 3.96 13.17
C VAL A 93 -3.52 3.72 12.44
N VAL A 94 -3.48 3.75 11.12
CA VAL A 94 -4.60 3.40 10.25
C VAL A 94 -4.15 2.32 9.30
N THR A 95 -4.93 1.24 9.18
CA THR A 95 -4.59 0.09 8.35
C THR A 95 -5.74 -0.24 7.42
N ASN A 96 -5.40 -0.65 6.21
CA ASN A 96 -6.31 -1.31 5.28
C ASN A 96 -5.69 -2.60 4.76
N TYR A 97 -6.56 -3.54 4.40
CA TYR A 97 -6.17 -4.83 3.84
C TYR A 97 -7.08 -5.20 2.69
N GLU A 98 -6.50 -5.82 1.66
CA GLU A 98 -7.24 -6.61 0.68
C GLU A 98 -6.49 -7.91 0.35
N GLY A 99 -7.22 -9.00 0.22
CA GLY A 99 -6.73 -10.29 -0.27
C GLY A 99 -7.22 -10.61 -1.68
N THR A 100 -6.96 -11.83 -2.12
CA THR A 100 -7.34 -12.39 -3.44
C THR A 100 -8.82 -12.18 -3.78
N LEU A 101 -9.73 -12.43 -2.83
CA LEU A 101 -11.18 -12.43 -3.05
C LEU A 101 -11.83 -11.04 -2.93
N ASP A 102 -11.13 -10.08 -2.35
CA ASP A 102 -11.67 -8.74 -2.11
C ASP A 102 -11.75 -7.94 -3.42
N ARG A 103 -12.65 -6.96 -3.50
CA ARG A 103 -12.74 -6.06 -4.68
C ARG A 103 -11.96 -4.76 -4.53
N GLY A 104 -11.36 -4.53 -3.36
CA GLY A 104 -10.66 -3.32 -2.97
C GLY A 104 -10.57 -3.25 -1.46
N PHE A 105 -10.07 -2.13 -0.93
CA PHE A 105 -10.04 -1.93 0.51
C PHE A 105 -11.46 -1.70 1.06
N PRO A 106 -11.75 -2.16 2.30
CA PRO A 106 -13.03 -1.91 2.94
C PRO A 106 -13.23 -0.44 3.29
N VAL A 107 -12.14 0.28 3.62
CA VAL A 107 -12.18 1.71 3.94
C VAL A 107 -11.66 2.52 2.75
N MET A 108 -12.52 3.37 2.20
CA MET A 108 -12.20 4.26 1.09
C MET A 108 -11.41 5.48 1.56
N ASP A 109 -10.09 5.34 1.67
CA ASP A 109 -9.18 6.42 2.05
C ASP A 109 -8.25 6.84 0.91
N GLY A 110 -8.06 8.16 0.75
CA GLY A 110 -7.27 8.73 -0.35
C GLY A 110 -5.77 8.50 -0.24
N GLY A 111 -5.23 8.24 0.97
CA GLY A 111 -3.82 7.89 1.17
C GLY A 111 -3.56 6.42 0.87
N HIS A 112 -4.43 5.53 1.37
CA HIS A 112 -4.31 4.09 1.16
C HIS A 112 -4.47 3.71 -0.32
N TYR A 113 -5.48 4.24 -1.01
CA TYR A 113 -5.64 3.99 -2.46
C TYR A 113 -4.47 4.55 -3.28
N ALA A 114 -3.86 5.66 -2.83
CA ALA A 114 -2.68 6.22 -3.47
C ALA A 114 -1.41 5.38 -3.27
N MET A 115 -1.30 4.61 -2.17
CA MET A 115 -0.24 3.60 -2.04
C MET A 115 -0.53 2.36 -2.87
N ARG A 116 -1.80 1.92 -2.88
CA ARG A 116 -2.25 0.71 -3.57
C ARG A 116 -1.98 0.73 -5.08
N LEU A 117 -2.31 1.84 -5.75
CA LEU A 117 -2.19 1.94 -7.20
C LEU A 117 -0.78 1.61 -7.74
N PRO A 118 0.30 2.29 -7.30
CA PRO A 118 1.65 2.00 -7.78
C PRO A 118 2.20 0.63 -7.37
N ILE A 119 1.73 0.06 -6.26
CA ILE A 119 2.07 -1.32 -5.88
C ILE A 119 1.48 -2.29 -6.90
N LEU A 120 0.20 -2.13 -7.24
CA LEU A 120 -0.47 -2.93 -8.26
C LEU A 120 0.17 -2.76 -9.64
N GLU A 121 0.55 -1.53 -10.03
CA GLU A 121 1.33 -1.27 -11.25
C GLU A 121 2.63 -2.07 -11.27
N HIS A 122 3.38 -2.05 -10.16
CA HIS A 122 4.64 -2.79 -10.05
C HIS A 122 4.42 -4.31 -10.17
N LEU A 123 3.47 -4.88 -9.42
CA LEU A 123 3.16 -6.30 -9.48
C LEU A 123 2.72 -6.74 -10.88
N ALA A 124 1.82 -5.97 -11.52
CA ALA A 124 1.23 -6.32 -12.81
C ALA A 124 2.18 -6.14 -14.00
N LEU A 125 3.01 -5.10 -13.98
CA LEU A 125 3.76 -4.63 -15.15
C LEU A 125 5.27 -4.84 -15.04
N LYS A 126 5.83 -4.82 -13.82
CA LYS A 126 7.28 -4.91 -13.59
C LYS A 126 7.68 -6.27 -13.06
N LEU A 127 7.18 -6.65 -11.89
CA LEU A 127 7.45 -7.96 -11.29
C LEU A 127 6.78 -9.08 -12.10
N ARG A 128 5.60 -8.79 -12.67
CA ARG A 128 4.75 -9.75 -13.40
C ARG A 128 4.47 -11.01 -12.58
N ARG A 129 4.20 -10.83 -11.28
CA ARG A 129 3.86 -11.88 -10.32
C ARG A 129 2.81 -11.38 -9.33
N GLN A 130 2.06 -12.33 -8.77
CA GLN A 130 1.33 -12.10 -7.52
C GLN A 130 2.31 -12.10 -6.37
N ALA A 131 2.10 -11.27 -5.35
CA ALA A 131 2.91 -11.28 -4.14
C ALA A 131 2.09 -10.81 -2.95
N SER A 132 2.49 -11.23 -1.77
CA SER A 132 2.02 -10.65 -0.52
C SER A 132 2.83 -9.38 -0.22
N VAL A 133 2.17 -8.26 0.05
CA VAL A 133 2.82 -6.96 0.19
C VAL A 133 2.37 -6.28 1.47
N LEU A 134 3.34 -5.83 2.27
CA LEU A 134 3.14 -4.90 3.38
C LEU A 134 3.76 -3.56 3.02
N ALA A 135 2.92 -2.53 2.88
CA ALA A 135 3.36 -1.16 2.62
C ALA A 135 3.09 -0.28 3.85
N ILE A 136 4.12 0.43 4.30
CA ILE A 136 4.05 1.29 5.47
C ILE A 136 4.44 2.70 5.05
N ARG A 137 3.62 3.67 5.47
CA ARG A 137 3.92 5.09 5.42
C ARG A 137 3.99 5.61 6.85
N GLU A 138 5.15 6.12 7.23
CA GLU A 138 5.33 6.90 8.44
C GLU A 138 5.24 8.39 8.08
N ILE A 139 4.37 9.12 8.78
CA ILE A 139 4.16 10.56 8.62
C ILE A 139 4.73 11.25 9.86
N GLY A 140 5.81 12.00 9.68
CA GLY A 140 6.45 12.76 10.74
C GLY A 140 5.81 14.13 11.00
N PRO A 141 6.18 14.78 12.11
CA PRO A 141 5.65 16.07 12.52
C PRO A 141 6.02 17.22 11.58
N GLY A 142 7.09 17.07 10.80
CA GLY A 142 7.52 18.02 9.77
C GLY A 142 6.63 18.04 8.53
N TYR A 143 5.60 17.20 8.44
CA TYR A 143 4.64 17.23 7.33
C TYR A 143 3.52 18.27 7.57
N PHE A 144 3.82 19.54 7.27
CA PHE A 144 2.90 20.66 7.52
C PHE A 144 2.04 21.07 6.31
N ALA A 145 2.43 20.71 5.08
CA ALA A 145 1.72 21.12 3.86
C ALA A 145 1.17 19.91 3.09
N PRO A 146 -0.16 19.66 3.09
CA PRO A 146 -0.75 18.55 2.37
C PRO A 146 -0.78 18.82 0.87
N VAL A 147 0.25 18.38 0.15
CA VAL A 147 0.37 18.51 -1.33
C VAL A 147 -0.50 17.51 -2.12
N GLY A 148 -1.46 16.87 -1.45
CA GLY A 148 -2.40 15.89 -2.03
C GLY A 148 -1.82 14.47 -2.19
N SER A 149 -2.67 13.52 -2.60
CA SER A 149 -2.32 12.10 -2.69
C SER A 149 -1.29 11.76 -3.78
N TRP A 150 -1.01 12.68 -4.70
CA TRP A 150 -0.03 12.45 -5.77
C TRP A 150 1.37 12.14 -5.22
N GLN A 151 1.81 12.85 -4.18
CA GLN A 151 3.13 12.64 -3.57
C GLN A 151 3.31 11.22 -3.05
N ILE A 152 2.23 10.62 -2.54
CA ILE A 152 2.21 9.24 -2.02
C ILE A 152 2.46 8.27 -3.17
N ARG A 153 1.77 8.46 -4.30
CA ARG A 153 1.92 7.61 -5.49
C ARG A 153 3.36 7.66 -6.00
N GLU A 154 3.90 8.86 -6.16
CA GLU A 154 5.27 9.03 -6.67
C GLU A 154 6.32 8.51 -5.69
N SER A 155 6.13 8.69 -4.39
CA SER A 155 7.05 8.15 -3.38
C SER A 155 7.09 6.62 -3.42
N ILE A 156 5.92 5.96 -3.53
CA ILE A 156 5.86 4.50 -3.68
C ILE A 156 6.46 4.05 -5.02
N ARG A 157 6.19 4.76 -6.13
CA ARG A 157 6.84 4.47 -7.43
C ARG A 157 8.36 4.61 -7.34
N ALA A 158 8.85 5.64 -6.67
CA ALA A 158 10.27 5.86 -6.47
C ALA A 158 10.90 4.71 -5.67
N ALA A 159 10.26 4.26 -4.59
CA ALA A 159 10.69 3.11 -3.81
C ALA A 159 10.73 1.83 -4.67
N LEU A 160 9.70 1.59 -5.48
CA LEU A 160 9.58 0.38 -6.31
C LEU A 160 10.44 0.41 -7.59
N ARG A 161 11.00 1.57 -7.96
CA ARG A 161 11.97 1.72 -9.07
C ARG A 161 13.42 1.53 -8.60
N SER A 162 13.71 1.77 -7.34
CA SER A 162 15.05 1.56 -6.79
C SER A 162 15.33 0.06 -6.58
N ARG A 163 16.62 -0.28 -6.52
CA ARG A 163 17.06 -1.64 -6.22
C ARG A 163 16.64 -1.99 -4.78
N PRO A 164 15.90 -3.09 -4.55
CA PRO A 164 15.54 -3.51 -3.20
C PRO A 164 16.75 -4.02 -2.43
N GLU A 165 16.64 -3.98 -1.11
CA GLU A 165 17.42 -4.85 -0.24
C GLU A 165 16.72 -6.21 -0.18
N GLU A 166 17.47 -7.29 -0.40
CA GLU A 166 16.93 -8.65 -0.50
C GLU A 166 17.31 -9.47 0.72
N PHE A 167 16.38 -10.31 1.17
CA PHE A 167 16.52 -11.18 2.33
C PHE A 167 16.04 -12.58 1.99
N ASP A 168 16.68 -13.60 2.54
CA ASP A 168 16.23 -14.99 2.37
C ASP A 168 14.95 -15.24 3.19
N GLU A 169 14.82 -14.61 4.36
CA GLU A 169 13.69 -14.79 5.29
C GLU A 169 12.97 -13.46 5.61
N PRO A 170 11.64 -13.47 5.84
CA PRO A 170 10.88 -12.29 6.26
C PRO A 170 11.43 -11.61 7.52
N GLU A 171 11.93 -12.39 8.47
CA GLU A 171 12.47 -11.96 9.76
C GLU A 171 13.62 -10.96 9.58
N GLY A 172 14.52 -11.21 8.63
CA GLY A 172 15.63 -10.31 8.32
C GLY A 172 15.15 -8.94 7.83
N ALA A 173 14.17 -8.95 6.92
CA ALA A 173 13.59 -7.72 6.38
C ALA A 173 12.81 -6.94 7.46
N LEU A 174 12.08 -7.63 8.33
CA LEU A 174 11.33 -7.03 9.42
C LEU A 174 12.24 -6.45 10.51
N SER A 175 13.35 -7.11 10.82
CA SER A 175 14.39 -6.59 11.72
C SER A 175 15.01 -5.31 11.15
N ARG A 176 15.33 -5.32 9.84
CA ARG A 176 15.84 -4.15 9.15
C ARG A 176 14.85 -2.98 9.20
N LEU A 177 13.58 -3.23 8.88
CA LEU A 177 12.51 -2.25 8.99
C LEU A 177 12.36 -1.69 10.42
N ALA A 178 12.43 -2.55 11.45
CA ALA A 178 12.34 -2.16 12.86
C ALA A 178 13.45 -1.17 13.25
N SER A 179 14.66 -1.33 12.70
CA SER A 179 15.79 -0.43 12.97
C SER A 179 15.64 0.96 12.35
N GLU A 180 14.72 1.12 11.39
CA GLU A 180 14.58 2.36 10.62
C GLU A 180 13.40 3.23 11.06
N VAL A 181 12.34 2.63 11.60
CA VAL A 181 11.11 3.35 11.97
C VAL A 181 11.24 4.10 13.30
N ARG A 182 10.43 5.16 13.47
CA ARG A 182 10.38 6.00 14.69
C ARG A 182 9.22 5.65 15.62
N PHE A 183 8.57 4.50 15.43
CA PHE A 183 7.43 4.04 16.20
C PHE A 183 7.61 2.58 16.64
N ASP A 184 6.78 2.11 17.58
CA ASP A 184 6.78 0.70 17.97
C ASP A 184 6.25 -0.19 16.84
N LEU A 185 7.17 -0.76 16.07
CA LEU A 185 6.83 -1.69 15.00
C LEU A 185 6.23 -2.99 15.55
N ARG A 186 6.61 -3.46 16.74
CA ARG A 186 6.17 -4.77 17.24
C ARG A 186 4.66 -4.83 17.41
N GLY A 187 4.05 -3.79 17.99
CA GLY A 187 2.61 -3.68 18.13
C GLY A 187 1.86 -3.67 16.79
N LEU A 188 2.46 -3.10 15.74
CA LEU A 188 1.92 -3.12 14.38
C LEU A 188 2.04 -4.51 13.76
N LEU A 189 3.21 -5.14 13.82
CA LEU A 189 3.44 -6.48 13.24
C LEU A 189 2.57 -7.55 13.89
N ALA A 190 2.31 -7.47 15.20
CA ALA A 190 1.41 -8.39 15.90
C ALA A 190 -0.03 -8.35 15.34
N LYS A 191 -0.45 -7.19 14.82
CA LYS A 191 -1.78 -6.98 14.23
C LYS A 191 -1.80 -7.20 12.73
N SER A 192 -0.64 -7.28 12.06
CA SER A 192 -0.55 -7.42 10.61
C SER A 192 -1.27 -8.67 10.13
N ARG A 193 -2.15 -8.47 9.15
CA ARG A 193 -2.90 -9.56 8.53
C ARG A 193 -2.06 -10.31 7.50
N VAL A 194 -1.25 -9.60 6.70
CA VAL A 194 -0.34 -10.24 5.72
C VAL A 194 0.63 -11.19 6.41
N LEU A 195 1.26 -10.77 7.50
CA LEU A 195 2.24 -11.60 8.21
C LEU A 195 1.60 -12.80 8.90
N ARG A 196 0.37 -12.64 9.43
CA ARG A 196 -0.38 -13.76 10.02
C ARG A 196 -0.75 -14.80 8.97
N GLU A 197 -1.24 -14.37 7.82
CA GLU A 197 -1.61 -15.27 6.72
C GLU A 197 -0.37 -15.96 6.11
N LEU A 198 0.76 -15.26 6.00
CA LEU A 198 2.03 -15.85 5.55
C LEU A 198 2.48 -17.00 6.47
N ARG A 199 2.48 -16.78 7.79
CA ARG A 199 2.84 -17.81 8.78
C ARG A 199 1.89 -19.01 8.79
N GLY A 200 0.60 -18.76 8.57
CA GLY A 200 -0.40 -19.82 8.44
C GLY A 200 -0.19 -20.69 7.20
N GLN A 201 0.30 -20.10 6.11
CA GLN A 201 0.59 -20.79 4.86
C GLN A 201 1.80 -21.73 4.99
N THR A 202 2.90 -21.30 5.62
CA THR A 202 4.08 -22.16 5.86
C THR A 202 3.71 -23.42 6.63
N ARG A 203 2.92 -23.30 7.69
CA ARG A 203 2.47 -24.46 8.49
C ARG A 203 1.59 -25.44 7.71
N LEU A 204 0.88 -24.97 6.68
CA LEU A 204 0.01 -25.82 5.86
C LEU A 204 0.79 -26.52 4.75
N THR A 205 1.84 -25.89 4.21
CA THR A 205 2.74 -26.52 3.24
C THR A 205 3.56 -27.64 3.87
N ASP A 206 3.98 -27.48 5.14
CA ASP A 206 4.71 -28.51 5.89
C ASP A 206 3.87 -29.76 6.22
N LEU A 207 2.54 -29.72 6.02
CA LEU A 207 1.62 -30.85 6.26
C LEU A 207 1.29 -31.64 4.99
N LEU A 208 1.76 -31.18 3.81
CA LEU A 208 1.49 -31.79 2.52
C LEU A 208 2.75 -32.43 1.88
N GLU A 209 3.86 -32.46 2.62
CA GLU A 209 5.07 -33.27 2.36
C GLU A 209 5.10 -34.49 3.30
#